data_AF-A0A1G3LTG6-F1
#
_entry.id   AF-A0A1G3LTG6-F1
#
_cell.length_a   1.000
_cell.length_b   1.000
_cell.length_c   1.000
_cell.angle_alpha   90.00
_cell.angle_beta   90.00
_cell.angle_gamma   90.00
#
_symmetry.space_group_name_H-M   'P 1'
#
loop_
_entity.id
_entity.type
_entity.pdbx_description
1 polymer ?
#
loop_
_entity_poly.entity_id
_entity_poly.type
_entity_poly.pdbx_seq_one_letter_code
_entity_poly.pdbx_strand_id
1 'polypeptide(L)'
;MVAPVYAVEDPADLDVEKAAFELFPLLTGTDNAVLRREYGSALADLIGGSGAFRKYIHGNAGDLEAKRAHLLEVFRDNVRLLVTKTWVDGKDELKKAEALALLDSFVGMVDAADYGNAVPAFVAVADSAAGLLFGEIPGSDDFIEYVFRIDPRLGIFYWYIDQLRVQGEIDSDLALMELLVGIYSLASF
;
A
#
# COMPACT_ATOMS: atom_id res chain seq x y z
N MET A 1 -12.95 8.43 18.71
CA MET A 1 -11.60 8.17 19.26
C MET A 1 -10.65 9.09 18.52
N VAL A 2 -9.75 9.77 19.21
CA VAL A 2 -8.75 10.65 18.59
C VAL A 2 -7.67 9.75 18.02
N ALA A 3 -7.35 9.89 16.73
CA ALA A 3 -6.27 9.12 16.12
C ALA A 3 -4.93 9.46 16.82
N PRO A 4 -4.09 8.47 17.15
CA PRO A 4 -2.73 8.73 17.60
C PRO A 4 -1.98 9.53 16.53
N VAL A 5 -1.15 10.49 16.96
CA VAL A 5 -0.28 11.30 16.10
C VAL A 5 1.12 10.72 16.19
N TYR A 6 1.70 10.33 15.06
CA TYR A 6 2.97 9.62 14.98
C TYR A 6 4.11 10.45 14.38
N ALA A 7 3.81 11.52 13.62
CA ALA A 7 4.85 12.32 12.97
C ALA A 7 5.76 13.04 13.98
N VAL A 8 7.04 13.09 13.62
CA VAL A 8 8.09 13.86 14.30
C VAL A 8 7.83 15.36 14.12
N GLU A 9 8.44 16.19 14.96
CA GLU A 9 8.19 17.63 15.22
C GLU A 9 8.12 18.61 14.01
N ASP A 10 8.15 18.15 12.75
CA ASP A 10 7.94 18.98 11.55
C ASP A 10 6.43 19.20 11.27
N PRO A 11 5.95 20.46 11.26
CA PRO A 11 4.56 20.79 10.95
C PRO A 11 4.06 20.26 9.60
N ALA A 12 4.93 20.14 8.59
CA ALA A 12 4.51 19.67 7.26
C ALA A 12 4.18 18.17 7.25
N ASP A 13 4.95 17.36 7.98
CA ASP A 13 4.73 15.91 8.08
C ASP A 13 3.47 15.59 8.89
N LEU A 14 3.20 16.38 9.94
CA LEU A 14 1.97 16.31 10.74
C LEU A 14 0.71 16.61 9.91
N ASP A 15 0.79 17.52 8.94
CA ASP A 15 -0.35 17.86 8.10
C ASP A 15 -0.63 16.79 7.03
N VAL A 16 0.41 16.15 6.50
CA VAL A 16 0.30 15.02 5.56
C VAL A 16 -0.29 13.78 6.27
N GLU A 17 0.15 13.49 7.49
CA GLU A 17 -0.39 12.40 8.30
C GLU A 17 -1.89 12.58 8.58
N LYS A 18 -2.29 13.75 9.09
CA LYS A 18 -3.71 14.07 9.33
C LYS A 18 -4.54 13.96 8.07
N ALA A 19 -4.03 14.46 6.94
CA ALA A 19 -4.73 14.36 5.67
C ALA A 19 -4.98 12.91 5.27
N ALA A 20 -3.99 12.01 5.43
CA ALA A 20 -4.18 10.59 5.17
C ALA A 20 -5.26 9.97 6.07
N PHE A 21 -5.24 10.32 7.36
CA PHE A 21 -6.18 9.80 8.36
C PHE A 21 -7.62 10.29 8.15
N GLU A 22 -7.79 11.48 7.58
CA GLU A 22 -9.10 12.02 7.19
C GLU A 22 -9.58 11.46 5.85
N LEU A 23 -8.67 11.23 4.88
CA LEU A 23 -9.03 10.75 3.55
C LEU A 23 -9.47 9.28 3.54
N PHE A 24 -8.84 8.41 4.32
CA PHE A 24 -9.18 6.98 4.30
C PHE A 24 -10.63 6.69 4.72
N PRO A 25 -11.18 7.25 5.81
CA PRO A 25 -12.60 7.09 6.15
C PRO A 25 -13.54 7.67 5.08
N LEU A 26 -13.15 8.74 4.40
CA LEU A 26 -13.94 9.32 3.30
C LEU A 26 -13.93 8.42 2.06
N LEU A 27 -12.78 7.80 1.76
CA LEU A 27 -12.63 6.83 0.68
C LEU A 27 -13.52 5.60 0.91
N THR A 28 -13.47 5.03 2.11
CA THR A 28 -14.18 3.79 2.45
C THR A 28 -15.66 4.00 2.75
N GLY A 29 -16.03 5.18 3.25
CA GLY A 29 -17.41 5.53 3.62
C GLY A 29 -18.28 6.08 2.48
N THR A 30 -17.75 6.21 1.26
CA THR A 30 -18.49 6.77 0.12
C THR A 30 -18.95 5.72 -0.90
N ASP A 31 -20.22 5.81 -1.28
CA ASP A 31 -20.80 5.06 -2.40
C ASP A 31 -20.69 5.82 -3.74
N ASN A 32 -20.22 7.07 -3.71
CA ASN A 32 -20.11 7.89 -4.91
C ASN A 32 -18.79 7.58 -5.63
N ALA A 33 -18.89 6.93 -6.79
CA ALA A 33 -17.73 6.53 -7.59
C ALA A 33 -16.80 7.69 -8.00
N VAL A 34 -17.32 8.93 -8.14
CA VAL A 34 -16.48 10.11 -8.43
C VAL A 34 -15.71 10.51 -7.18
N LEU A 35 -16.37 10.61 -6.02
CA LEU A 35 -15.71 10.94 -4.76
C LEU A 35 -14.68 9.87 -4.36
N ARG A 36 -15.01 8.58 -4.54
CA ARG A 36 -14.10 7.46 -4.29
C ARG A 36 -12.79 7.61 -5.07
N ARG A 37 -12.88 8.01 -6.34
CA ARG A 37 -11.69 8.27 -7.19
C ARG A 37 -10.89 9.49 -6.73
N GLU A 38 -11.55 10.58 -6.35
CA GLU A 38 -10.84 11.76 -5.87
C GLU A 38 -10.17 11.50 -4.51
N TYR A 39 -10.82 10.82 -3.57
CA TYR A 39 -10.22 10.43 -2.30
C TYR A 39 -9.08 9.43 -2.48
N GLY A 40 -9.26 8.41 -3.32
CA GLY A 40 -8.20 7.46 -3.65
C GLY A 40 -7.00 8.14 -4.31
N SER A 41 -7.22 9.09 -5.21
CA SER A 41 -6.14 9.88 -5.81
C SER A 41 -5.43 10.76 -4.82
N ALA A 42 -6.16 11.44 -3.94
CA ALA A 42 -5.56 12.28 -2.91
C ALA A 42 -4.72 11.43 -1.94
N LEU A 43 -5.22 10.27 -1.53
CA LEU A 43 -4.50 9.35 -0.66
C LEU A 43 -3.23 8.81 -1.35
N ALA A 44 -3.32 8.38 -2.62
CA ALA A 44 -2.16 7.94 -3.40
C ALA A 44 -1.11 9.03 -3.56
N ASP A 45 -1.51 10.29 -3.74
CA ASP A 45 -0.59 11.42 -3.89
C ASP A 45 0.19 11.70 -2.58
N LEU A 46 -0.43 11.45 -1.41
CA LEU A 46 0.23 11.57 -0.11
C LEU A 46 1.26 10.45 0.13
N ILE A 47 0.93 9.22 -0.29
CA ILE A 47 1.76 8.04 0.01
C ILE A 47 2.83 7.78 -1.06
N GLY A 48 2.43 7.70 -2.34
CA GLY A 48 3.29 7.28 -3.46
C GLY A 48 3.90 8.43 -4.27
N GLY A 49 3.58 9.68 -3.97
CA GLY A 49 4.11 10.85 -4.68
C GLY A 49 3.11 11.51 -5.62
N SER A 50 3.21 12.83 -5.75
CA SER A 50 2.12 13.68 -6.21
C SER A 50 1.83 13.62 -7.71
N GLY A 51 0.53 13.59 -8.05
CA GLY A 51 -0.05 13.93 -9.34
C GLY A 51 0.00 12.82 -10.41
N ALA A 52 0.81 11.78 -10.23
CA ALA A 52 0.97 10.72 -11.24
C ALA A 52 -0.04 9.57 -11.09
N PHE A 53 -0.78 9.49 -9.98
CA PHE A 53 -1.75 8.42 -9.74
C PHE A 53 -2.99 8.51 -10.64
N ARG A 54 -3.48 9.73 -10.93
CA ARG A 54 -4.73 9.97 -11.69
C ARG A 54 -4.83 9.19 -13.00
N LYS A 55 -3.69 8.90 -13.65
CA LYS A 55 -3.64 8.15 -14.92
C LYS A 55 -4.11 6.69 -14.82
N TYR A 56 -4.15 6.11 -13.61
CA TYR A 56 -4.59 4.74 -13.35
C TYR A 56 -6.09 4.64 -13.04
N ILE A 57 -6.79 5.77 -12.89
CA ILE A 57 -8.21 5.81 -12.55
C ILE A 57 -9.05 6.67 -13.52
N HIS A 58 -8.41 7.52 -14.33
CA HIS A 58 -9.06 8.29 -15.39
C HIS A 58 -8.58 7.89 -16.78
N GLY A 59 -9.52 7.60 -17.68
CA GLY A 59 -9.26 7.20 -19.06
C GLY A 59 -10.38 6.34 -19.63
N ASN A 60 -10.23 5.91 -20.88
CA ASN A 60 -11.07 4.83 -21.42
C ASN A 60 -10.63 3.47 -20.82
N ALA A 61 -11.51 2.47 -20.87
CA ALA A 61 -11.29 1.20 -20.19
C ALA A 61 -10.02 0.46 -20.66
N GLY A 62 -9.76 0.40 -21.97
CA GLY A 62 -8.59 -0.31 -22.51
C GLY A 62 -7.27 0.36 -22.12
N ASP A 63 -7.20 1.68 -22.18
CA ASP A 63 -6.01 2.42 -21.74
C ASP A 63 -5.78 2.28 -20.23
N LEU A 64 -6.85 2.22 -19.44
CA LEU A 64 -6.75 2.02 -17.99
C LEU A 64 -6.21 0.63 -17.66
N GLU A 65 -6.72 -0.41 -18.31
CA GLU A 65 -6.25 -1.79 -18.12
C GLU A 65 -4.75 -1.90 -18.42
N ALA A 66 -4.31 -1.39 -19.58
CA ALA A 66 -2.89 -1.40 -19.95
C ALA A 66 -2.00 -0.64 -18.95
N LYS A 67 -2.45 0.53 -18.47
CA LYS A 67 -1.69 1.31 -17.47
C LYS A 67 -1.62 0.61 -16.12
N ARG A 68 -2.69 -0.06 -15.70
CA ARG A 68 -2.73 -0.81 -14.42
C ARG A 68 -1.89 -2.07 -14.49
N ALA A 69 -1.93 -2.79 -15.60
CA ALA A 69 -1.05 -3.93 -15.84
C ALA A 69 0.42 -3.51 -15.78
N HIS A 70 0.78 -2.42 -16.47
CA HIS A 70 2.15 -1.89 -16.39
C HIS A 70 2.54 -1.44 -14.99
N LEU A 71 1.63 -0.80 -14.24
CA LEU A 71 1.88 -0.45 -12.84
C LEU A 71 2.16 -1.68 -11.97
N LEU A 72 1.39 -2.76 -12.17
CA LEU A 72 1.56 -4.02 -11.46
C LEU A 72 2.91 -4.68 -11.78
N GLU A 73 3.37 -4.61 -13.04
CA GLU A 73 4.70 -5.07 -13.44
C GLU A 73 5.81 -4.28 -12.72
N VAL A 74 5.73 -2.95 -12.73
CA VAL A 74 6.72 -2.09 -12.05
C VAL A 74 6.74 -2.36 -10.55
N PHE A 75 5.57 -2.47 -9.92
CA PHE A 75 5.45 -2.88 -8.52
C PHE A 75 6.14 -4.21 -8.25
N ARG A 76 5.84 -5.23 -9.05
CA ARG A 76 6.40 -6.58 -8.88
C ARG A 76 7.92 -6.55 -8.98
N ASP A 77 8.45 -5.86 -9.97
CA ASP A 77 9.90 -5.76 -10.19
C ASP A 77 10.58 -5.03 -9.02
N ASN A 78 9.99 -3.93 -8.54
CA ASN A 78 10.51 -3.18 -7.40
C ASN A 78 10.52 -4.01 -6.12
N VAL A 79 9.41 -4.69 -5.77
CA VAL A 79 9.33 -5.52 -4.57
C VAL A 79 10.25 -6.73 -4.67
N ARG A 80 10.33 -7.38 -5.84
CA ARG A 80 11.27 -8.49 -6.07
C ARG A 80 12.73 -8.02 -5.90
N LEU A 81 13.07 -6.85 -6.43
CA LEU A 81 14.39 -6.27 -6.29
C LEU A 81 14.72 -5.96 -4.82
N LEU A 82 13.77 -5.36 -4.09
CA LEU A 82 13.87 -5.07 -2.66
C LEU A 82 14.18 -6.35 -1.87
N VAL A 83 13.31 -7.36 -1.98
CA VAL A 83 13.46 -8.65 -1.29
C VAL A 83 14.79 -9.33 -1.62
N THR A 84 15.19 -9.32 -2.90
CA THR A 84 16.43 -9.97 -3.34
C THR A 84 17.67 -9.26 -2.80
N LYS A 85 17.65 -7.93 -2.74
CA LYS A 85 18.78 -7.11 -2.26
C LYS A 85 18.90 -7.06 -0.75
N THR A 86 17.82 -7.32 0.00
CA THR A 86 17.88 -7.38 1.45
C THR A 86 18.92 -8.41 1.89
N TRP A 87 19.93 -7.97 2.64
CA TRP A 87 20.91 -8.90 3.18
C TRP A 87 20.28 -9.65 4.34
N VAL A 88 20.40 -10.98 4.32
CA VAL A 88 19.81 -11.83 5.35
C VAL A 88 20.79 -12.95 5.71
N ASP A 89 20.75 -13.40 6.97
CA ASP A 89 21.51 -14.57 7.41
C ASP A 89 20.86 -15.86 6.88
N GLY A 90 21.60 -16.97 6.85
CA GLY A 90 21.16 -18.21 6.18
C GLY A 90 19.81 -18.81 6.62
N LYS A 91 19.23 -18.38 7.76
CA LYS A 91 17.89 -18.79 8.22
C LYS A 91 16.75 -17.96 7.59
N ASP A 92 17.07 -16.81 7.04
CA ASP A 92 16.13 -15.83 6.50
C ASP A 92 16.07 -15.88 4.96
N GLU A 93 16.91 -16.70 4.31
CA GLU A 93 16.77 -17.04 2.88
C GLU A 93 15.45 -17.75 2.58
N LEU A 94 14.92 -18.54 3.54
CA LEU A 94 13.58 -19.11 3.43
C LEU A 94 12.50 -18.02 3.40
N LYS A 95 12.63 -16.99 4.24
CA LYS A 95 11.68 -15.86 4.29
C LYS A 95 11.66 -15.08 2.99
N LYS A 96 12.81 -14.92 2.31
CA LYS A 96 12.85 -14.33 0.96
C LYS A 96 12.06 -15.15 -0.05
N ALA A 97 12.25 -16.47 -0.04
CA ALA A 97 11.53 -17.36 -0.95
C ALA A 97 10.02 -17.29 -0.70
N GLU A 98 9.59 -17.27 0.57
CA GLU A 98 8.19 -17.09 0.97
C GLU A 98 7.64 -15.72 0.51
N ALA A 99 8.39 -14.63 0.72
CA ALA A 99 8.01 -13.29 0.28
C ALA A 99 7.80 -13.22 -1.25
N LEU A 100 8.70 -13.83 -2.02
CA LEU A 100 8.60 -13.88 -3.48
C LEU A 100 7.40 -14.74 -3.93
N ALA A 101 7.11 -15.84 -3.25
CA ALA A 101 5.95 -16.67 -3.55
C ALA A 101 4.63 -15.94 -3.23
N LEU A 102 4.57 -15.21 -2.11
CA LEU A 102 3.44 -14.35 -1.77
C LEU A 102 3.23 -13.27 -2.83
N LEU A 103 4.30 -12.61 -3.26
CA LEU A 103 4.26 -11.60 -4.33
C LEU A 103 3.70 -12.19 -5.64
N ASP A 104 4.20 -13.34 -6.06
CA ASP A 104 3.74 -13.98 -7.30
C ASP A 104 2.26 -14.42 -7.20
N SER A 105 1.82 -14.89 -6.02
CA SER A 105 0.41 -15.22 -5.77
C SER A 105 -0.48 -13.98 -5.80
N PHE A 106 -0.06 -12.88 -5.17
CA PHE A 106 -0.77 -11.61 -5.17
C PHE A 106 -0.96 -11.08 -6.60
N VAL A 107 0.10 -11.03 -7.40
CA VAL A 107 0.05 -10.59 -8.80
C VAL A 107 -0.95 -11.45 -9.58
N GLY A 108 -0.93 -12.77 -9.40
CA GLY A 108 -1.88 -13.68 -10.04
C GLY A 108 -3.35 -13.41 -9.66
N MET A 109 -3.63 -13.02 -8.43
CA MET A 109 -4.99 -12.63 -7.99
C MET A 109 -5.44 -11.33 -8.66
N VAL A 110 -4.55 -10.33 -8.75
CA VAL A 110 -4.87 -9.05 -9.42
C VAL A 110 -5.13 -9.27 -10.91
N ASP A 111 -4.32 -10.08 -11.58
CA ASP A 111 -4.50 -10.44 -13.00
C ASP A 111 -5.82 -11.18 -13.24
N ALA A 112 -6.28 -11.98 -12.28
CA ALA A 112 -7.56 -12.68 -12.31
C ALA A 112 -8.76 -11.79 -11.91
N ALA A 113 -8.52 -10.51 -11.61
CA ALA A 113 -9.50 -9.59 -11.02
C ALA A 113 -10.14 -10.08 -9.71
N ASP A 114 -9.44 -10.93 -8.96
CA ASP A 114 -9.85 -11.43 -7.64
C ASP A 114 -9.40 -10.45 -6.55
N TYR A 115 -9.96 -9.24 -6.58
CA TYR A 115 -9.52 -8.15 -5.71
C TYR A 115 -9.83 -8.41 -4.23
N GLY A 116 -10.89 -9.16 -3.93
CA GLY A 116 -11.25 -9.52 -2.56
C GLY A 116 -10.17 -10.35 -1.87
N ASN A 117 -9.57 -11.33 -2.57
CA ASN A 117 -8.45 -12.10 -2.04
C ASN A 117 -7.09 -11.39 -2.23
N ALA A 118 -6.98 -10.51 -3.23
CA ALA A 118 -5.75 -9.76 -3.46
C ALA A 118 -5.46 -8.75 -2.35
N VAL A 119 -6.48 -8.14 -1.70
CA VAL A 119 -6.27 -7.21 -0.57
C VAL A 119 -5.51 -7.87 0.61
N PRO A 120 -5.98 -8.98 1.21
CA PRO A 120 -5.24 -9.63 2.29
C PRO A 120 -3.90 -10.21 1.81
N ALA A 121 -3.79 -10.64 0.55
CA ALA A 121 -2.50 -11.06 -0.02
C ALA A 121 -1.51 -9.89 -0.13
N PHE A 122 -1.97 -8.69 -0.50
CA PHE A 122 -1.17 -7.47 -0.55
C PHE A 122 -0.65 -7.08 0.84
N VAL A 123 -1.50 -7.14 1.87
CA VAL A 123 -1.11 -6.94 3.27
C VAL A 123 0.00 -7.92 3.65
N ALA A 124 -0.15 -9.21 3.31
CA ALA A 124 0.88 -10.21 3.59
C ALA A 124 2.21 -9.95 2.86
N VAL A 125 2.18 -9.41 1.63
CA VAL A 125 3.38 -9.00 0.88
C VAL A 125 4.07 -7.82 1.59
N ALA A 126 3.30 -6.80 1.99
CA ALA A 126 3.82 -5.66 2.73
C ALA A 126 4.43 -6.09 4.08
N ASP A 127 3.75 -7.00 4.80
CA ASP A 127 4.24 -7.52 6.08
C ASP A 127 5.55 -8.29 5.92
N SER A 128 5.63 -9.13 4.89
CA SER A 128 6.83 -9.90 4.58
C SER A 128 8.01 -9.00 4.21
N ALA A 129 7.76 -7.95 3.41
CA ALA A 129 8.76 -6.95 3.06
C ALA A 129 9.27 -6.19 4.28
N ALA A 130 8.38 -5.74 5.18
CA ALA A 130 8.78 -5.12 6.44
C ALA A 130 9.60 -6.04 7.32
N GLY A 131 9.17 -7.30 7.49
CA GLY A 131 9.90 -8.28 8.31
C GLY A 131 11.32 -8.54 7.79
N LEU A 132 11.52 -8.49 6.47
CA LEU A 132 12.84 -8.58 5.86
C LEU A 132 13.67 -7.30 6.06
N LEU A 133 13.06 -6.12 5.92
CA LEU A 133 13.77 -4.84 5.99
C LEU A 133 14.13 -4.39 7.40
N PHE A 134 13.23 -4.62 8.35
CA PHE A 134 13.32 -4.07 9.71
C PHE A 134 13.57 -5.16 10.76
N GLY A 135 13.42 -6.44 10.42
CA GLY A 135 13.62 -7.56 11.35
C GLY A 135 12.52 -7.70 12.42
N GLU A 136 11.54 -6.79 12.43
CA GLU A 136 10.39 -6.78 13.35
C GLU A 136 9.13 -7.30 12.67
N ILE A 137 8.17 -7.78 13.46
CA ILE A 137 6.86 -8.20 12.96
C ILE A 137 5.97 -6.95 12.87
N PRO A 138 5.47 -6.60 11.69
CA PRO A 138 4.53 -5.50 11.51
C PRO A 138 3.27 -5.69 12.37
N GLY A 139 2.78 -4.60 12.98
CA GLY A 139 1.56 -4.61 13.80
C GLY A 139 1.76 -4.54 15.32
N SER A 140 2.99 -4.33 15.82
CA SER A 140 3.19 -3.79 17.16
C SER A 140 3.09 -2.26 17.14
N ASP A 141 2.57 -1.65 18.20
CA ASP A 141 2.53 -0.18 18.33
C ASP A 141 3.93 0.44 18.17
N ASP A 142 4.96 -0.29 18.62
CA ASP A 142 6.37 0.10 18.50
C ASP A 142 6.85 0.16 17.03
N PHE A 143 6.32 -0.69 16.15
CA PHE A 143 6.72 -0.74 14.74
C PHE A 143 6.25 0.48 13.96
N ILE A 144 4.99 0.88 14.14
CA ILE A 144 4.44 2.08 13.47
C ILE A 144 5.25 3.32 13.90
N GLU A 145 5.46 3.52 15.20
CA GLU A 145 6.29 4.62 15.69
C GLU A 145 7.72 4.58 15.12
N TYR A 146 8.31 3.38 15.06
CA TYR A 146 9.65 3.19 14.51
C TYR A 146 9.73 3.61 13.04
N VAL A 147 8.77 3.18 12.21
CA VAL A 147 8.77 3.50 10.78
C VAL A 147 8.51 4.98 10.54
N PHE A 148 7.58 5.62 11.28
CA PHE A 148 7.34 7.06 11.20
C PHE A 148 8.57 7.89 11.55
N ARG A 149 9.42 7.43 12.47
CA ARG A 149 10.71 8.07 12.79
C ARG A 149 11.74 7.98 11.67
N ILE A 150 11.65 6.96 10.81
CA ILE A 150 12.56 6.77 9.67
C ILE A 150 12.12 7.64 8.49
N ASP A 151 10.85 7.49 8.09
CA ASP A 151 10.25 8.17 6.96
C ASP A 151 8.73 8.30 7.20
N PRO A 152 8.19 9.53 7.31
CA PRO A 152 6.77 9.75 7.54
C PRO A 152 5.85 9.15 6.47
N ARG A 153 6.27 9.12 5.19
CA ARG A 153 5.45 8.51 4.12
C ARG A 153 5.43 7.00 4.25
N LEU A 154 6.55 6.40 4.62
CA LEU A 154 6.62 4.98 4.94
C LEU A 154 5.74 4.66 6.15
N GLY A 155 5.71 5.54 7.16
CA GLY A 155 4.82 5.44 8.31
C GLY A 155 3.34 5.44 7.90
N ILE A 156 2.93 6.41 7.06
CA ILE A 156 1.56 6.48 6.52
C ILE A 156 1.25 5.24 5.67
N PHE A 157 2.21 4.74 4.89
CA PHE A 157 2.03 3.52 4.12
C PHE A 157 1.71 2.32 5.04
N TYR A 158 2.47 2.08 6.11
CA TYR A 158 2.18 0.96 7.01
C TYR A 158 0.93 1.17 7.87
N TRP A 159 0.60 2.41 8.24
CA TRP A 159 -0.71 2.73 8.81
C TRP A 159 -1.84 2.35 7.84
N TYR A 160 -1.68 2.66 6.55
CA TYR A 160 -2.64 2.31 5.51
C TYR A 160 -2.79 0.79 5.37
N ILE A 161 -1.68 0.04 5.40
CA ILE A 161 -1.69 -1.44 5.43
C ILE A 161 -2.51 -1.97 6.62
N ASP A 162 -2.37 -1.38 7.81
CA ASP A 162 -3.16 -1.76 8.97
C ASP A 162 -4.64 -1.44 8.82
N GLN A 163 -5.00 -0.35 8.13
CA GLN A 163 -6.40 -0.07 7.83
C GLN A 163 -6.99 -1.15 6.92
N LEU A 164 -6.29 -1.56 5.86
CA LEU A 164 -6.75 -2.64 4.97
C LEU A 164 -6.93 -3.96 5.73
N ARG A 165 -6.07 -4.25 6.71
CA ARG A 165 -6.12 -5.45 7.54
C ARG A 165 -7.43 -5.55 8.34
N VAL A 166 -7.96 -4.43 8.82
CA VAL A 166 -9.13 -4.39 9.72
C VAL A 166 -10.46 -4.09 9.01
N GLN A 167 -10.43 -3.76 7.72
CA GLN A 167 -11.56 -3.22 6.97
C GLN A 167 -12.70 -4.22 6.70
N GLY A 168 -12.47 -5.53 6.88
CA GLY A 168 -13.47 -6.56 6.63
C GLY A 168 -13.76 -6.75 5.13
N GLU A 169 -14.92 -7.31 4.80
CA GLU A 169 -15.32 -7.56 3.41
C GLU A 169 -15.81 -6.27 2.74
N ILE A 170 -15.32 -6.00 1.53
CA ILE A 170 -15.58 -4.77 0.77
C ILE A 170 -15.98 -5.09 -0.67
N ASP A 171 -16.59 -4.10 -1.33
CA ASP A 171 -16.94 -4.24 -2.75
C ASP A 171 -15.70 -4.21 -3.66
N SER A 172 -15.84 -4.83 -4.83
CA SER A 172 -14.74 -4.99 -5.81
C SER A 172 -14.16 -3.67 -6.30
N ASP A 173 -14.95 -2.60 -6.39
CA ASP A 173 -14.47 -1.30 -6.86
C ASP A 173 -13.63 -0.61 -5.78
N LEU A 174 -14.02 -0.74 -4.51
CA LEU A 174 -13.23 -0.26 -3.38
C LEU A 174 -11.92 -1.06 -3.24
N ALA A 175 -12.00 -2.39 -3.30
CA ALA A 175 -10.83 -3.26 -3.25
C ALA A 175 -9.81 -2.91 -4.35
N LEU A 176 -10.27 -2.71 -5.59
CA LEU A 176 -9.40 -2.28 -6.68
C LEU A 176 -8.78 -0.90 -6.39
N MET A 177 -9.55 0.07 -5.90
CA MET A 177 -9.02 1.40 -5.60
C MET A 177 -7.92 1.33 -4.55
N GLU A 178 -8.13 0.58 -3.48
CA GLU A 178 -7.18 0.38 -2.40
C GLU A 178 -5.92 -0.32 -2.87
N LEU A 179 -6.07 -1.41 -3.63
CA LEU A 179 -4.93 -2.08 -4.24
C LEU A 179 -4.12 -1.14 -5.12
N LEU A 180 -4.76 -0.30 -5.94
CA LEU A 180 -4.04 0.66 -6.77
C LEU A 180 -3.26 1.66 -5.93
N VAL A 181 -3.83 2.18 -4.84
CA VAL A 181 -3.13 3.09 -3.91
C VAL A 181 -1.89 2.41 -3.32
N GLY A 182 -2.03 1.18 -2.81
CA GLY A 182 -0.92 0.43 -2.23
C GLY A 182 0.17 0.05 -3.24
N ILE A 183 -0.23 -0.50 -4.39
CA ILE A 183 0.67 -0.86 -5.50
C ILE A 183 1.43 0.37 -5.99
N TYR A 184 0.73 1.49 -6.21
CA TYR A 184 1.37 2.74 -6.64
C TYR A 184 2.40 3.25 -5.66
N SER A 185 2.12 3.14 -4.36
CA SER A 185 3.03 3.56 -3.31
C SER A 185 4.36 2.82 -3.42
N LEU A 186 4.33 1.48 -3.45
CA LEU A 186 5.54 0.65 -3.55
C LEU A 186 6.19 0.67 -4.95
N ALA A 187 5.44 0.96 -6.01
CA ALA A 187 6.00 1.18 -7.35
C ALA A 187 6.74 2.51 -7.49
N SER A 188 6.49 3.47 -6.60
CA SER A 188 7.04 4.82 -6.66
C SER A 188 8.16 5.09 -5.65
N PHE A 189 8.47 4.09 -4.81
CA PHE A 189 9.62 4.10 -3.88
C PHE A 189 10.96 3.92 -4.60
#